data_AF-A0A2E3BZL1-F1
#
_entry.id   AF-A0A2E3BZL1-F1
#
_cell.length_a   1.000
_cell.length_b   1.000
_cell.length_c   1.000
_cell.angle_alpha   90.00
_cell.angle_beta   90.00
_cell.angle_gamma   90.00
#
_symmetry.space_group_name_H-M   'P 1'
#
loop_
_entity.id
_entity.type
_entity.pdbx_description
1 polymer ?
#
loop_
_entity_poly.entity_id
_entity_poly.type
_entity_poly.pdbx_seq_one_letter_code
_entity_poly.pdbx_strand_id
1 'polypeptide(L)'
;MEINIEKIKTNLKKQKFENELEYLTKEGFSEDRIKKLKRILENLSETSKTTTKKSSMDKFIEEIEKYAFRKKWNRLSESHKLVKIKEFCNETFETDVEKGEKYKMLEKMVFENKLKTQKQVDYDPQDEKIIEIYCLND
;
A
#
# COMPACT_ATOMS: atom_id res chain seq x y z
N MET A 1 0.25 16.54 -21.63
CA MET A 1 -0.91 15.97 -20.92
C MET A 1 -1.51 14.75 -21.64
N GLU A 2 -1.21 14.52 -22.92
CA GLU A 2 -1.75 13.40 -23.74
C GLU A 2 -1.17 12.01 -23.41
N ILE A 3 0.05 11.92 -22.89
CA ILE A 3 0.73 10.64 -22.55
C ILE A 3 -0.04 9.82 -21.50
N ASN A 4 -0.88 10.47 -20.69
CA ASN A 4 -1.58 9.84 -19.57
C ASN A 4 -2.85 9.08 -20.01
N ILE A 5 -3.57 9.61 -21.02
CA ILE A 5 -4.79 9.01 -21.54
C ILE A 5 -4.46 7.69 -22.27
N GLU A 6 -3.37 7.67 -23.03
CA GLU A 6 -3.02 6.52 -23.88
C GLU A 6 -2.54 5.32 -23.06
N LYS A 7 -1.95 5.55 -21.88
CA LYS A 7 -1.63 4.50 -20.90
C LYS A 7 -2.89 3.92 -20.27
N ILE A 8 -3.83 4.78 -19.87
CA ILE A 8 -5.11 4.35 -19.29
C ILE A 8 -5.90 3.52 -20.32
N LYS A 9 -5.98 3.98 -21.58
CA LYS A 9 -6.62 3.23 -22.67
C LYS A 9 -5.98 1.86 -22.88
N THR A 10 -4.65 1.78 -22.84
CA THR A 10 -3.91 0.51 -22.98
C THR A 10 -4.22 -0.46 -21.84
N ASN A 11 -4.26 0.02 -20.59
CA ASN A 11 -4.58 -0.80 -19.43
C ASN A 11 -6.03 -1.30 -19.45
N LEU A 12 -6.98 -0.44 -19.79
CA LEU A 12 -8.40 -0.83 -19.92
C LEU A 12 -8.59 -1.86 -21.04
N LYS A 13 -7.86 -1.71 -22.15
CA LYS A 13 -7.87 -2.67 -23.25
C LYS A 13 -7.30 -4.03 -22.84
N LYS A 14 -6.24 -4.04 -22.02
CA LYS A 14 -5.67 -5.27 -21.46
C LYS A 14 -6.67 -6.00 -20.55
N GLN A 15 -7.24 -5.30 -19.57
CA GLN A 15 -8.25 -5.87 -18.66
C GLN A 15 -9.45 -6.44 -19.41
N LYS A 16 -9.92 -5.75 -20.46
CA LYS A 16 -11.01 -6.25 -21.30
C LYS A 16 -10.67 -7.61 -21.92
N PHE A 17 -9.48 -7.76 -22.49
CA PHE A 17 -9.08 -9.03 -23.11
C PHE A 17 -8.77 -10.14 -22.11
N GLU A 18 -8.29 -9.81 -20.91
CA GLU A 18 -8.12 -10.77 -19.81
C GLU A 18 -9.47 -11.33 -19.36
N ASN A 19 -10.47 -10.46 -19.16
CA ASN A 19 -11.82 -10.87 -18.78
C ASN A 19 -12.50 -11.71 -19.87
N GLU A 20 -12.35 -11.33 -21.14
CA GLU A 20 -12.89 -12.10 -22.27
C GLU A 20 -12.23 -13.47 -22.39
N LEU A 21 -10.91 -13.55 -22.18
CA LEU A 21 -10.17 -14.81 -22.19
C LEU A 21 -10.64 -15.73 -21.06
N GLU A 22 -10.82 -15.20 -19.85
CA GLU A 22 -11.31 -15.94 -18.70
C GLU A 22 -12.71 -16.50 -18.95
N TYR A 23 -13.61 -15.67 -19.47
CA TYR A 23 -14.97 -16.08 -19.82
C TYR A 23 -14.97 -17.20 -20.88
N LEU A 24 -14.24 -17.03 -21.98
CA LEU A 24 -14.18 -18.03 -23.05
C LEU A 24 -13.53 -19.34 -22.62
N THR A 25 -12.55 -19.27 -21.71
CA THR A 25 -11.87 -20.46 -21.15
C THR A 25 -12.79 -21.23 -20.21
N LYS A 26 -13.61 -20.52 -19.41
CA LYS A 26 -14.58 -21.14 -18.48
C LYS A 26 -15.78 -21.75 -19.20
N GLU A 27 -16.28 -21.07 -20.23
CA GLU A 27 -17.49 -21.46 -20.96
C GLU A 27 -17.21 -22.42 -22.15
N GLY A 28 -15.95 -22.80 -22.38
CA GLY A 28 -15.58 -23.84 -23.36
C GLY A 28 -15.73 -23.44 -24.83
N PHE A 29 -15.65 -22.15 -25.17
CA PHE A 29 -15.84 -21.65 -26.54
C PHE A 29 -14.53 -21.52 -27.35
N SER A 30 -14.63 -21.79 -28.66
CA SER A 30 -13.68 -21.54 -29.77
C SER A 30 -12.19 -21.35 -29.40
N GLU A 31 -11.41 -22.43 -29.53
CA GLU A 31 -9.95 -22.42 -29.32
C GLU A 31 -9.20 -21.37 -30.15
N ASP A 32 -9.66 -21.10 -31.37
CA ASP A 32 -9.04 -20.11 -32.26
C ASP A 32 -9.17 -18.68 -31.74
N ARG A 33 -10.29 -18.37 -31.07
CA ARG A 33 -10.51 -17.06 -30.45
C ARG A 33 -9.63 -16.90 -29.21
N ILE A 34 -9.51 -17.96 -28.40
CA ILE A 34 -8.61 -18.02 -27.25
C ILE A 34 -7.14 -17.82 -27.69
N LYS A 35 -6.70 -18.51 -28.75
CA LYS A 35 -5.33 -18.35 -29.30
C LYS A 35 -5.07 -16.93 -29.79
N LYS A 36 -6.03 -16.31 -30.48
CA LYS A 36 -5.93 -14.91 -30.92
C LYS A 36 -5.85 -13.93 -29.75
N LEU A 37 -6.67 -14.10 -28.71
CA LEU A 37 -6.65 -13.24 -27.51
C LEU A 37 -5.33 -13.37 -26.74
N LYS A 38 -4.79 -14.59 -26.59
CA LYS A 38 -3.48 -14.82 -25.98
C LYS A 38 -2.37 -14.08 -26.74
N ARG A 39 -2.36 -14.14 -28.07
CA ARG A 39 -1.38 -13.42 -28.89
C ARG A 39 -1.50 -11.89 -28.79
N ILE A 40 -2.73 -11.37 -28.68
CA ILE A 40 -2.97 -9.93 -28.47
C ILE A 40 -2.44 -9.50 -27.09
N LEU A 41 -2.68 -10.29 -26.05
CA LEU A 41 -2.18 -10.04 -24.70
C LEU A 41 -0.65 -10.12 -24.63
N GLU A 42 -0.05 -11.06 -25.36
CA GLU A 42 1.40 -11.21 -25.45
C GLU A 42 2.06 -9.99 -26.11
N ASN A 43 1.53 -9.51 -27.24
CA ASN A 43 2.00 -8.29 -27.90
C ASN A 43 1.85 -7.03 -27.02
N LEU A 44 0.74 -6.94 -26.27
CA LEU A 44 0.53 -5.86 -25.29
C LEU A 44 1.53 -5.97 -24.12
N SER A 45 1.92 -7.19 -23.73
CA SER A 45 2.92 -7.44 -22.68
C SER A 45 4.36 -7.17 -23.14
N GLU A 46 4.70 -7.46 -24.40
CA GLU A 46 6.05 -7.20 -24.94
C GLU A 46 6.34 -5.71 -25.05
N THR A 47 5.31 -4.91 -25.34
CA THR A 47 5.39 -3.44 -25.28
C THR A 47 5.64 -2.93 -23.84
N SER A 48 5.33 -3.75 -22.82
CA SER A 48 5.56 -3.44 -21.40
C SER A 48 6.83 -4.05 -20.80
N LYS A 49 7.52 -4.97 -21.51
CA LYS A 49 8.75 -5.63 -21.03
C LYS A 49 9.99 -4.72 -21.14
N THR A 50 9.94 -3.66 -21.94
CA THR A 50 10.90 -2.56 -21.82
C THR A 50 10.43 -1.62 -20.71
N THR A 51 11.10 -1.68 -19.55
CA THR A 51 10.93 -0.87 -18.33
C THR A 51 9.91 -1.33 -17.29
N THR A 52 10.29 -2.37 -16.53
CA THR A 52 10.07 -2.39 -15.08
C THR A 52 10.94 -1.31 -14.40
N LYS A 53 10.77 -0.04 -14.78
CA LYS A 53 11.10 1.09 -13.92
C LYS A 53 9.83 1.32 -13.12
N LYS A 54 9.88 1.27 -11.78
CA LYS A 54 8.85 1.88 -10.92
C LYS A 54 8.38 3.14 -11.61
N SER A 55 7.09 3.20 -11.95
CA SER A 55 6.58 4.29 -12.75
C SER A 55 6.88 5.60 -12.00
N SER A 56 7.03 6.72 -12.71
CA SER A 56 7.22 8.02 -12.03
C SER A 56 6.09 8.32 -11.04
N MET A 57 4.92 7.69 -11.23
CA MET A 57 3.77 7.76 -10.34
C MET A 57 4.00 6.97 -9.05
N ASP A 58 4.59 5.76 -9.11
CA ASP A 58 4.91 4.99 -7.91
C ASP A 58 5.93 5.71 -7.03
N LYS A 59 6.95 6.32 -7.66
CA LYS A 59 7.92 7.15 -6.94
C LYS A 59 7.28 8.39 -6.32
N PHE A 60 6.34 9.03 -7.03
CA PHE A 60 5.61 10.18 -6.53
C PHE A 60 4.68 9.81 -5.36
N ILE A 61 4.03 8.65 -5.41
CA ILE A 61 3.22 8.13 -4.29
C ILE A 61 4.11 7.85 -3.08
N GLU A 62 5.26 7.19 -3.27
CA GLU A 62 6.23 6.96 -2.19
C GLU A 62 6.74 8.27 -1.57
N GLU A 63 6.96 9.32 -2.37
CA GLU A 63 7.34 10.65 -1.87
C GLU A 63 6.22 11.32 -1.07
N ILE A 64 4.96 11.18 -1.51
CA ILE A 64 3.79 11.69 -0.77
C ILE A 64 3.65 10.97 0.57
N GLU A 65 3.80 9.65 0.59
CA GLU A 65 3.72 8.84 1.81
C GLU A 65 4.83 9.22 2.79
N LYS A 66 6.08 9.32 2.34
CA LYS A 66 7.19 9.81 3.17
C LYS A 66 6.90 11.20 3.74
N TYR A 67 6.39 12.11 2.92
CA TYR A 67 6.00 13.44 3.41
C TYR A 67 4.88 13.38 4.45
N ALA A 68 3.97 12.41 4.34
CA ALA A 68 2.91 12.21 5.32
C ALA A 68 3.48 11.77 6.68
N PHE A 69 4.45 10.84 6.70
CA PHE A 69 5.08 10.35 7.93
C PHE A 69 6.08 11.33 8.55
N ARG A 70 6.68 12.24 7.76
CA ARG A 70 7.55 13.31 8.29
C ARG A 70 6.85 14.40 9.08
N LYS A 71 5.53 14.33 9.22
CA LYS A 71 4.76 15.25 10.06
C LYS A 71 4.95 14.90 11.54
N LYS A 72 4.88 15.91 12.40
CA LYS A 72 4.82 15.71 13.86
C LYS A 72 3.66 14.76 14.22
N TRP A 73 3.82 13.97 15.28
CA TRP A 73 2.84 12.96 15.72
C TRP A 73 1.39 13.48 15.79
N ASN A 74 1.21 14.67 16.37
CA ASN A 74 -0.10 15.30 16.52
C ASN A 74 -0.77 15.71 15.20
N ARG A 75 -0.02 15.74 14.09
CA ARG A 75 -0.47 16.07 12.73
C ARG A 75 -0.61 14.84 11.83
N LEU A 76 -0.22 13.66 12.30
CA LEU A 76 -0.49 12.41 11.61
C LEU A 76 -1.99 12.09 11.69
N SER A 77 -2.54 11.57 10.60
CA SER A 77 -3.88 10.99 10.62
C SER A 77 -3.89 9.72 11.47
N GLU A 78 -5.07 9.31 11.93
CA GLU A 78 -5.25 8.07 12.71
C GLU A 78 -4.68 6.86 11.96
N SER A 79 -4.97 6.73 10.65
CA SER A 79 -4.43 5.64 9.83
C SER A 79 -2.90 5.59 9.83
N HIS A 80 -2.22 6.74 9.70
CA HIS A 80 -0.76 6.78 9.76
C HIS A 80 -0.22 6.44 11.15
N LYS A 81 -0.90 6.86 12.21
CA LYS A 81 -0.54 6.50 13.58
C LYS A 81 -0.64 4.99 13.81
N LEU A 82 -1.70 4.34 13.30
CA LEU A 82 -1.88 2.90 13.41
C LEU A 82 -0.77 2.13 12.69
N VAL A 83 -0.35 2.60 11.51
CA VAL A 83 0.81 2.02 10.80
C VAL A 83 2.06 2.07 11.68
N LYS A 84 2.39 3.25 12.23
CA LYS A 84 3.59 3.42 13.07
C LYS A 84 3.52 2.67 14.41
N ILE A 85 2.34 2.56 15.00
CA ILE A 85 2.12 1.73 16.21
C ILE A 85 2.32 0.24 15.89
N LYS A 86 1.83 -0.22 14.74
CA LYS A 86 2.04 -1.61 14.32
C LYS A 86 3.52 -1.91 14.09
N GLU A 87 4.23 -1.02 13.42
CA GLU A 87 5.69 -1.10 13.24
C GLU A 87 6.39 -1.16 14.61
N PHE A 88 6.07 -0.24 15.51
CA PHE A 88 6.64 -0.22 16.87
C PHE A 88 6.39 -1.51 17.64
N CYS A 89 5.16 -2.04 17.66
CA CYS A 89 4.85 -3.29 18.34
C CYS A 89 5.66 -4.46 17.76
N ASN A 90 5.80 -4.53 16.44
CA ASN A 90 6.55 -5.60 15.77
C ASN A 90 8.04 -5.58 16.10
N GLU A 91 8.60 -4.39 16.36
CA GLU A 91 10.01 -4.22 16.72
C GLU A 91 10.27 -4.35 18.22
N THR A 92 9.30 -4.01 19.06
CA THR A 92 9.46 -3.93 20.52
C THR A 92 9.15 -5.25 21.23
N PHE A 93 8.16 -6.00 20.74
CA PHE A 93 7.71 -7.24 21.37
C PHE A 93 8.15 -8.46 20.56
N GLU A 94 8.57 -9.52 21.25
CA GLU A 94 9.07 -10.73 20.60
C GLU A 94 7.92 -11.63 20.12
N THR A 95 6.91 -11.83 20.97
CA THR A 95 5.83 -12.79 20.71
C THR A 95 4.66 -12.18 19.95
N ASP A 96 4.06 -12.95 19.04
CA ASP A 96 2.91 -12.48 18.26
C ASP A 96 1.66 -12.23 19.10
N VAL A 97 1.54 -12.92 20.24
CA VAL A 97 0.46 -12.68 21.22
C VAL A 97 0.62 -11.31 21.84
N GLU A 98 1.80 -10.97 22.37
CA GLU A 98 2.06 -9.65 22.96
C GLU A 98 1.94 -8.53 21.94
N LYS A 99 2.48 -8.71 20.72
CA LYS A 99 2.32 -7.75 19.62
C LYS A 99 0.85 -7.45 19.37
N GLY A 100 0.02 -8.49 19.29
CA GLY A 100 -1.42 -8.38 19.02
C GLY A 100 -2.18 -7.69 20.15
N GLU A 101 -1.90 -8.05 21.41
CA GLU A 101 -2.54 -7.45 22.59
C GLU A 101 -2.17 -5.97 22.74
N LYS A 102 -0.87 -5.65 22.64
CA LYS A 102 -0.37 -4.28 22.76
C LYS A 102 -0.82 -3.41 21.60
N TYR A 103 -0.82 -3.93 20.37
CA TYR A 103 -1.38 -3.22 19.22
C TYR A 103 -2.86 -2.87 19.43
N LYS A 104 -3.70 -3.84 19.83
CA LYS A 104 -5.14 -3.59 20.06
C LYS A 104 -5.38 -2.57 21.18
N MET A 105 -4.61 -2.63 22.25
CA MET A 105 -4.66 -1.65 23.34
C MET A 105 -4.36 -0.24 22.81
N LEU A 106 -3.24 -0.08 22.10
CA LEU A 106 -2.81 1.21 21.57
C LEU A 106 -3.75 1.74 20.48
N GLU A 107 -4.27 0.88 19.62
CA GLU A 107 -5.28 1.19 18.61
C GLU A 107 -6.52 1.81 19.25
N LYS A 108 -7.05 1.19 20.31
CA LYS A 108 -8.16 1.76 21.09
C LYS A 108 -7.82 3.15 21.64
N MET A 109 -6.61 3.32 22.17
CA MET A 109 -6.16 4.61 22.71
C MET A 109 -5.99 5.69 21.64
N VAL A 110 -5.65 5.34 20.39
CA VAL A 110 -5.65 6.28 19.26
C VAL A 110 -7.06 6.78 18.98
N PHE A 111 -8.03 5.87 18.86
CA PHE A 111 -9.44 6.23 18.61
C PHE A 111 -10.06 7.02 19.76
N GLU A 112 -9.66 6.74 20.99
CA GLU A 112 -10.05 7.52 22.18
C GLU A 112 -9.31 8.86 22.32
N ASN A 113 -8.46 9.25 21.35
CA ASN A 113 -7.61 10.44 21.39
C ASN A 113 -6.65 10.51 22.60
N LYS A 114 -6.33 9.37 23.22
CA LYS A 114 -5.39 9.25 24.35
C LYS A 114 -3.92 9.19 23.95
N LEU A 115 -3.62 9.03 22.66
CA LEU A 115 -2.25 9.06 22.10
C LEU A 115 -2.12 10.21 21.09
N LYS A 116 -2.37 11.45 21.52
CA LYS A 116 -2.41 12.63 20.64
C LYS A 116 -1.14 13.48 20.69
N THR A 117 -0.41 13.44 21.80
CA THR A 117 0.67 14.39 22.09
C THR A 117 2.04 13.72 22.21
N GLN A 118 3.11 14.49 22.05
CA GLN A 118 4.49 14.00 22.23
C GLN A 118 4.73 13.47 23.66
N LYS A 119 3.96 13.95 24.64
CA LYS A 119 4.04 13.47 26.04
C LYS A 119 3.54 12.03 26.21
N GLN A 120 2.83 11.51 25.22
CA GLN A 120 2.25 10.17 25.24
C GLN A 120 2.99 9.24 24.29
N VAL A 121 3.44 9.77 23.16
CA VAL A 121 4.19 9.04 22.12
C VAL A 121 5.38 9.89 21.72
N ASP A 122 6.58 9.41 22.00
CA ASP A 122 7.79 9.99 21.46
C ASP A 122 8.01 9.47 20.04
N TYR A 123 7.78 10.34 19.06
CA TYR A 123 7.90 10.04 17.65
C TYR A 123 8.93 10.96 17.01
N ASP A 124 9.89 10.36 16.29
CA ASP A 124 10.85 11.07 15.45
C ASP A 124 10.32 11.20 14.02
N PRO A 125 10.00 12.42 13.55
CA PRO A 125 9.56 12.63 12.18
C PRO A 125 10.68 12.52 11.14
N GLN A 126 11.96 12.61 11.50
CA GLN A 126 13.08 12.44 10.56
C GLN A 126 13.30 10.97 10.23
N ASP A 127 13.30 10.14 11.27
CA ASP A 127 13.46 8.69 11.15
C ASP A 127 12.13 7.96 10.92
N GLU A 128 11.02 8.71 10.91
CA GLU A 128 9.66 8.21 10.70
C GLU A 128 9.29 7.08 11.68
N LYS A 129 9.76 7.19 12.93
CA LYS A 129 9.76 6.08 13.91
C LYS A 129 9.26 6.52 15.28
N ILE A 130 8.54 5.63 15.95
CA ILE A 130 8.21 5.78 17.38
C ILE A 130 9.44 5.32 18.19
N ILE A 131 9.96 6.23 19.00
CA ILE A 131 11.04 5.95 19.95
C ILE A 131 10.45 5.26 21.19
N GLU A 132 9.37 5.82 21.73
CA GLU A 132 8.79 5.36 22.99
C GLU A 132 7.29 5.67 23.07
N ILE A 133 6.55 4.80 23.75
CA ILE A 133 5.16 5.05 24.15
C ILE A 133 5.08 4.94 25.66
N TYR A 134 4.92 6.09 26.33
CA TYR A 134 5.11 6.18 27.78
C TYR A 134 4.13 5.34 28.60
N CYS A 135 2.91 5.09 28.10
CA CYS A 135 1.92 4.26 28.80
C CYS A 135 2.21 2.75 28.78
N LEU A 136 3.31 2.33 28.16
CA LEU A 136 3.77 0.94 28.15
C LEU A 136 4.88 0.67 29.18
N ASN A 137 5.48 1.72 29.73
CA ASN A 137 6.60 1.65 30.68
C ASN A 137 6.15 1.87 32.13
N ASP A 138 4.83 1.90 32.37
CA ASP A 138 4.20 1.91 33.69
C ASP A 138 4.01 0.47 34.25
#